data_AF-A0AB37KS79-F1
#
_entry.id   AF-A0AB37KS79-F1
#
_cell.length_a   1.000
_cell.length_b   1.000
_cell.length_c   1.000
_cell.angle_alpha   90.00
_cell.angle_beta   90.00
_cell.angle_gamma   90.00
#
_symmetry.space_group_name_H-M   'P 1'
#
loop_
_entity.id
_entity.type
_entity.pdbx_description
1 polymer ?
#
loop_
_entity_poly.entity_id
_entity_poly.type
_entity_poly.pdbx_seq_one_letter_code
_entity_poly.pdbx_strand_id
1 'polypeptide(L)'
;MKNERIEIQATLSEKKDGDYFPIPGKVPQPTQIYELHFDTETGPVILEVSAFEYDVVEVGDHGVLVYEGNKLISFGDKIKEFHM
;
A
#
# COMPACT_ATOMS: atom_id res chain seq x y z
N MET A 1 1.17 -21.08 -6.21
CA MET A 1 1.44 -21.02 -4.76
C MET A 1 0.42 -20.05 -4.20
N LYS A 2 -0.33 -20.40 -3.15
CA LYS A 2 -1.18 -19.41 -2.47
C LYS A 2 -0.24 -18.39 -1.85
N ASN A 3 -0.47 -17.10 -2.09
CA ASN A 3 0.21 -16.07 -1.32
C ASN A 3 -0.25 -16.23 0.14
N GLU A 4 0.70 -16.25 1.06
CA GLU A 4 0.41 -16.36 2.48
C GLU A 4 -0.06 -15.00 3.00
N ARG A 5 -1.11 -14.98 3.82
CA ARG A 5 -1.59 -13.79 4.51
C ARG A 5 -0.65 -13.49 5.66
N ILE A 6 -0.03 -12.32 5.64
CA ILE A 6 0.89 -11.85 6.66
C ILE A 6 0.19 -10.79 7.51
N GLU A 7 0.37 -10.87 8.82
CA GLU A 7 -0.13 -9.94 9.81
C GLU A 7 1.04 -9.48 10.69
N ILE A 8 1.29 -8.17 10.74
CA ILE A 8 2.47 -7.60 11.42
C ILE A 8 2.19 -6.20 11.96
N GLN A 9 2.81 -5.82 13.08
CA GLN A 9 2.78 -4.44 13.55
C GLN A 9 3.62 -3.56 12.63
N ALA A 10 3.07 -2.42 12.24
CA ALA A 10 3.70 -1.52 11.28
C ALA A 10 3.42 -0.04 11.62
N THR A 11 4.36 0.81 11.23
CA THR A 11 4.16 2.27 11.19
C THR A 11 4.23 2.72 9.74
N LEU A 12 3.29 3.53 9.27
CA LEU A 12 3.36 4.14 7.95
C LEU A 12 4.45 5.22 7.97
N SER A 13 5.58 4.96 7.33
CA SER A 13 6.77 5.82 7.36
C SER A 13 6.80 6.81 6.20
N GLU A 14 6.26 6.45 5.04
CA GLU A 14 6.21 7.33 3.87
C GLU A 14 4.99 7.04 2.98
N LYS A 15 4.53 8.10 2.32
CA LYS A 15 3.52 8.06 1.26
C LYS A 15 4.18 8.58 -0.01
N LYS A 16 4.12 7.79 -1.09
CA LYS A 16 4.64 8.19 -2.40
C LYS A 16 3.54 8.10 -3.44
N ASP A 17 3.53 9.07 -4.35
CA ASP A 17 2.70 9.03 -5.55
C ASP A 17 3.54 9.43 -6.76
N GLY A 18 3.14 8.98 -7.94
CA GLY A 18 3.86 9.29 -9.16
C GLY A 18 3.13 8.91 -10.44
N ASP A 19 3.66 9.42 -11.54
CA ASP A 19 3.18 9.13 -12.89
C ASP A 19 3.89 7.90 -13.45
N TYR A 20 3.14 6.83 -13.74
CA TYR A 20 3.64 5.68 -14.47
C TYR A 20 3.32 5.77 -15.97
N PHE A 21 4.35 5.65 -16.81
CA PHE A 21 4.24 5.65 -18.27
C PHE A 21 4.43 4.23 -18.81
N PRO A 22 3.35 3.45 -19.05
CA PRO A 22 3.44 2.03 -19.43
C PRO A 22 4.08 1.78 -20.81
N ILE A 23 4.17 2.80 -21.68
CA ILE A 23 4.71 2.67 -23.03
C ILE A 23 5.79 3.73 -23.26
N PRO A 24 7.07 3.35 -23.37
CA PRO A 24 8.15 4.27 -23.72
C PRO A 24 7.90 4.95 -25.08
N GLY A 25 7.95 6.28 -25.14
CA GLY A 25 7.98 7.04 -26.40
C GLY A 25 6.64 7.31 -27.08
N LYS A 26 5.51 6.89 -26.50
CA LYS A 26 4.21 7.54 -26.77
C LYS A 26 3.96 8.58 -25.68
N VAL A 27 3.06 9.53 -25.92
CA VAL A 27 2.52 10.40 -24.86
C VAL A 27 1.24 9.72 -24.34
N PRO A 28 1.28 8.69 -23.46
CA PRO A 28 0.06 8.24 -22.82
C PRO A 28 -0.34 9.24 -21.73
N GLN A 29 -1.63 9.27 -21.40
CA GLN A 29 -2.04 9.78 -20.10
C GLN A 29 -1.31 8.92 -19.05
N PRO A 30 -0.57 9.54 -18.12
CA PRO A 30 0.09 8.79 -17.06
C PRO A 30 -0.96 8.04 -16.24
N THR A 31 -0.62 6.81 -15.83
CA THR A 31 -1.39 6.14 -14.79
C THR A 31 -0.81 6.59 -13.46
N GLN A 32 -1.63 7.23 -12.63
CA GLN A 32 -1.23 7.59 -11.29
C GLN A 32 -1.03 6.32 -10.46
N ILE A 33 0.13 6.20 -9.84
CA ILE A 33 0.45 5.15 -8.86
C ILE A 33 0.53 5.77 -7.46
N TYR A 34 0.15 4.99 -6.46
CA TYR A 34 0.21 5.36 -5.05
C TYR A 34 0.85 4.22 -4.27
N GLU A 35 1.85 4.54 -3.47
CA GLU A 35 2.58 3.60 -2.63
C GLU A 35 2.52 4.03 -1.17
N LEU A 36 2.32 3.04 -0.31
CA LEU A 36 2.47 3.16 1.14
C LEU A 36 3.70 2.37 1.59
N HIS A 37 4.59 3.04 2.30
CA HIS A 37 5.84 2.47 2.80
C HIS A 37 5.72 2.31 4.31
N PHE A 38 5.84 1.08 4.78
CA PHE A 38 5.64 0.71 6.17
C PHE A 38 6.95 0.24 6.79
N ASP A 39 7.26 0.75 7.97
CA ASP A 39 8.32 0.21 8.81
C ASP A 39 7.74 -0.90 9.69
N THR A 40 8.33 -2.10 9.61
CA THR A 40 7.95 -3.26 10.44
C THR A 40 9.17 -3.82 11.16
N GLU A 41 8.96 -4.67 12.16
CA GLU A 41 10.04 -5.36 12.87
C GLU A 41 10.87 -6.30 11.98
N THR A 42 10.31 -6.78 10.86
CA THR A 42 10.99 -7.68 9.91
C THR A 42 11.71 -6.95 8.77
N GLY A 43 11.53 -5.62 8.69
CA GLY A 43 12.02 -4.78 7.60
C GLY A 43 10.90 -3.98 6.93
N PRO A 44 11.24 -3.12 5.96
CA PRO A 44 10.26 -2.29 5.28
C PRO A 44 9.33 -3.12 4.39
N VAL A 45 8.06 -2.74 4.35
CA VAL A 45 7.04 -3.29 3.45
C VAL A 45 6.49 -2.17 2.57
N ILE A 46 6.51 -2.35 1.25
CA ILE A 46 6.05 -1.35 0.28
C ILE A 46 4.89 -1.96 -0.50
N LEU A 47 3.75 -1.28 -0.51
CA LEU A 47 2.53 -1.75 -1.18
C LEU A 47 1.99 -0.65 -2.10
N GLU A 48 1.75 -1.02 -3.36
CA GLU A 48 0.95 -0.19 -4.28
C GLU A 48 -0.53 -0.32 -3.89
N VAL A 49 -1.21 0.81 -3.77
CA VAL A 49 -2.60 0.89 -3.30
C VAL A 49 -3.44 1.79 -4.20
N SER A 50 -4.76 1.74 -4.01
CA SER A 50 -5.66 2.69 -4.64
C SER A 50 -5.58 4.08 -3.99
N ALA A 51 -6.06 5.11 -4.69
CA ALA A 51 -6.18 6.46 -4.14
C ALA A 51 -7.01 6.51 -2.84
N PHE A 52 -8.03 5.65 -2.72
CA PHE A 52 -8.88 5.62 -1.53
C PHE A 52 -8.13 5.14 -0.29
N GLU A 53 -7.35 4.07 -0.42
CA GLU A 53 -6.51 3.56 0.67
C GLU A 53 -5.39 4.55 1.00
N TYR A 54 -4.81 5.19 -0.03
CA TYR A 54 -3.81 6.23 0.15
C TYR A 54 -4.33 7.42 0.94
N ASP A 55 -5.54 7.91 0.64
CA ASP A 55 -6.07 9.15 1.22
C ASP A 55 -6.48 9.01 2.69
N VAL A 56 -6.89 7.83 3.14
CA VAL A 56 -7.41 7.63 4.50
C VAL A 56 -6.33 7.49 5.58
N VAL A 57 -5.07 7.31 5.18
CA VAL A 57 -3.92 7.13 6.09
C VAL A 57 -2.97 8.31 6.07
N GLU A 58 -2.28 8.52 7.19
CA GLU A 58 -1.32 9.60 7.42
C GLU A 58 0.03 9.03 7.87
N VAL A 59 1.12 9.65 7.43
CA VAL A 59 2.46 9.27 7.89
C VAL A 59 2.54 9.39 9.41
N GLY A 60 3.07 8.35 10.05
CA GLY A 60 3.10 8.19 11.50
C GLY A 60 1.95 7.36 12.07
N ASP A 61 0.95 7.02 11.26
CA ASP A 61 -0.06 6.03 11.66
C ASP A 61 0.60 4.71 12.04
N HIS A 62 0.14 4.12 13.14
CA HIS A 62 0.65 2.85 13.64
C HIS A 62 -0.50 1.88 13.83
N GLY A 63 -0.31 0.62 13.42
CA GLY A 63 -1.28 -0.43 13.63
C GLY A 63 -0.88 -1.76 13.04
N VAL A 64 -1.80 -2.73 13.13
CA VAL A 64 -1.63 -4.02 12.47
C VAL A 64 -1.82 -3.83 10.97
N LEU A 65 -0.77 -4.16 10.20
CA LEU A 65 -0.78 -4.28 8.76
C LEU A 65 -1.07 -5.73 8.38
N VAL A 66 -2.07 -5.92 7.53
CA VAL A 66 -2.42 -7.23 6.96
C VAL A 66 -2.31 -7.15 5.44
N TYR A 67 -1.55 -8.06 4.85
CA TYR A 67 -1.32 -8.09 3.41
C TYR A 67 -1.13 -9.52 2.89
N GLU A 68 -1.36 -9.72 1.59
CA GLU A 68 -1.15 -10.99 0.91
C GLU A 68 -0.40 -10.76 -0.40
N GLY A 69 0.87 -11.18 -0.47
CA GLY A 69 1.77 -10.81 -1.57
C GLY A 69 1.98 -9.29 -1.61
N ASN A 70 1.55 -8.63 -2.70
CA ASN A 70 1.61 -7.17 -2.83
C ASN A 70 0.25 -6.48 -2.55
N LYS A 71 -0.76 -7.25 -2.12
CA LYS A 71 -2.11 -6.73 -1.90
C LYS A 71 -2.28 -6.31 -0.45
N LEU A 72 -2.56 -5.03 -0.22
CA LEU A 72 -3.05 -4.54 1.07
C LEU A 72 -4.44 -5.12 1.36
N ILE A 73 -4.63 -5.66 2.57
CA ILE A 73 -5.92 -6.21 3.02
C ILE A 73 -6.55 -5.31 4.09
N SER A 74 -5.75 -4.89 5.08
CA SER A 74 -6.18 -3.93 6.11
C SER A 74 -4.98 -3.26 6.79
N PHE A 75 -5.21 -2.08 7.36
CA PHE A 75 -4.21 -1.38 8.16
C PHE A 75 -4.88 -0.59 9.28
N GLY A 76 -4.54 -0.92 10.52
CA GLY A 76 -5.12 -0.30 11.71
C GLY A 76 -6.65 -0.32 11.70
N ASP A 77 -7.26 0.77 12.12
CA ASP A 77 -8.71 0.99 12.06
C ASP A 77 -9.17 1.72 10.78
N LYS A 78 -8.23 2.22 9.98
CA LYS A 78 -8.44 3.10 8.82
C LYS A 78 -8.77 2.35 7.53
N ILE A 79 -8.12 1.21 7.29
CA ILE A 79 -8.34 0.38 6.10
C ILE A 79 -8.84 -0.98 6.53
N LYS A 80 -9.98 -1.43 5.98
CA LYS A 80 -10.64 -2.68 6.36
C LYS A 80 -10.90 -3.58 5.16
N GLU A 81 -10.81 -4.88 5.40
CA GLU A 81 -11.14 -5.90 4.42
C GLU A 81 -12.65 -5.88 4.11
N PHE A 82 -13.00 -5.48 2.89
CA PHE A 82 -14.38 -5.53 2.43
C PHE A 82 -14.77 -6.99 2.13
N HIS A 83 -15.77 -7.48 2.87
CA HIS A 83 -16.46 -8.72 2.56
C HIS A 83 -17.73 -8.37 1.78
N MET A 84 -17.78 -8.73 0.50
CA MET A 84 -19.00 -8.64 -0.31
C MET A 84 -19.90 -9.84 -0.07
#